data_AF-A0A6N6S2V2-F1
#
_entry.id   AF-A0A6N6S2V2-F1
#
_cell.length_a   1.000
_cell.length_b   1.000
_cell.length_c   1.000
_cell.angle_alpha   90.00
_cell.angle_beta   90.00
_cell.angle_gamma   90.00
#
_symmetry.space_group_name_H-M   'P 1'
#
loop_
_entity.id
_entity.type
_entity.pdbx_description
1 polymer ?
#
loop_
_entity_poly.entity_id
_entity_poly.type
_entity_poly.pdbx_seq_one_letter_code
_entity_poly.pdbx_strand_id
1 'polypeptide(L)'
;MDILNERSVAGRWLRIINKGVNKMGLQANEYSNPWLSEGEVPPLPLDRDRIHIISQGVADPCYDYDVIPLTYTESRWMAFVIRADRNDMKAVLPEPLELEDDVIEFWYVIHRNTMIGPYMEMGVTFAASLKSQDGQTYKAGYYPYMYLSNDSGVFAGREPFGFPKKAAYIAAYEHGLNNNYFNMLMERRGY
;
A
#
# COMPACT_ATOMS: atom_id res chain seq x y z
N MET A 1 -7.99 -61.61 1.60
CA MET A 1 -9.30 -61.36 0.97
C MET A 1 -10.28 -60.92 2.05
N ASP A 2 -10.65 -59.66 2.28
CA ASP A 2 -10.07 -58.35 1.98
C ASP A 2 -10.72 -57.38 3.00
N ILE A 3 -9.88 -56.71 3.78
CA ILE A 3 -9.84 -55.26 4.03
C ILE A 3 -11.19 -54.52 4.15
N LEU A 4 -11.48 -54.11 5.39
CA LEU A 4 -12.13 -52.88 5.87
C LEU A 4 -12.72 -51.93 4.79
N ASN A 5 -14.03 -51.69 4.84
CA ASN A 5 -14.69 -50.65 4.04
C ASN A 5 -15.41 -49.63 4.95
N GLU A 6 -14.63 -48.68 5.47
CA GLU A 6 -15.12 -47.42 6.04
C GLU A 6 -15.59 -46.49 4.91
N ARG A 7 -16.87 -46.54 4.53
CA ARG A 7 -17.47 -45.49 3.69
C ARG A 7 -18.95 -45.28 4.01
N SER A 8 -19.25 -44.54 5.09
CA SER A 8 -20.61 -44.02 5.31
C SER A 8 -20.71 -42.57 5.79
N VAL A 9 -19.63 -41.78 5.75
CA VAL A 9 -19.67 -40.35 6.14
C VAL A 9 -19.34 -39.39 4.97
N ALA A 10 -18.72 -39.88 3.89
CA ALA A 10 -18.35 -39.06 2.73
C ALA A 10 -19.51 -38.74 1.77
N GLY A 11 -20.65 -39.43 1.87
CA GLY A 11 -21.79 -39.27 0.94
C GLY A 11 -22.69 -38.05 1.23
N ARG A 12 -22.54 -37.37 2.36
CA ARG A 12 -23.40 -36.25 2.75
C ARG A 12 -22.85 -34.87 2.38
N TRP A 13 -21.58 -34.78 1.99
CA TRP A 13 -20.90 -33.52 1.68
C TRP A 13 -20.91 -33.15 0.18
N LEU A 14 -21.16 -34.09 -0.73
CA LEU A 14 -21.16 -33.81 -2.18
C LEU A 14 -22.48 -33.28 -2.75
N ARG A 15 -23.57 -33.18 -1.97
CA ARG A 15 -24.89 -32.74 -2.48
C ARG A 15 -25.23 -31.27 -2.22
N ILE A 16 -24.32 -30.49 -1.64
CA ILE A 16 -24.51 -29.04 -1.41
C ILE A 16 -23.85 -28.19 -2.51
N ILE A 17 -23.06 -28.77 -3.41
CA ILE A 17 -22.30 -28.02 -4.44
C ILE A 17 -23.10 -27.82 -5.74
N ASN A 18 -24.39 -28.16 -5.80
CA ASN A 18 -25.18 -28.03 -7.03
C ASN A 18 -26.58 -27.42 -6.81
N LYS A 19 -26.65 -26.40 -5.95
CA LYS A 19 -27.76 -25.46 -5.95
C LYS A 19 -27.23 -24.12 -6.39
N GLY A 20 -27.69 -23.70 -7.57
CA GLY A 20 -27.57 -22.38 -8.19
C GLY A 20 -26.54 -21.45 -7.57
N VAL A 21 -25.48 -21.18 -8.35
CA VAL A 21 -24.63 -20.00 -8.16
C VAL A 21 -25.53 -18.77 -8.24
N ASN A 22 -26.16 -18.43 -7.12
CA ASN A 22 -26.77 -17.14 -6.91
C ASN A 22 -25.60 -16.17 -6.92
N LYS A 23 -25.63 -15.27 -7.91
CA LYS A 23 -24.68 -14.18 -8.12
C LYS A 23 -24.11 -13.71 -6.78
N MET A 24 -22.88 -14.12 -6.50
CA MET A 24 -22.07 -13.53 -5.45
C MET A 24 -22.00 -12.03 -5.76
N GLY A 25 -22.22 -11.21 -4.74
CA GLY A 25 -22.61 -9.81 -4.87
C GLY A 25 -21.86 -9.05 -5.96
N LEU A 26 -22.63 -8.41 -6.84
CA LEU A 26 -22.15 -7.37 -7.73
C LEU A 26 -21.72 -6.17 -6.87
N GLN A 27 -20.53 -6.24 -6.30
CA GLN A 27 -19.81 -5.07 -5.81
C GLN A 27 -18.44 -5.05 -6.48
N ALA A 28 -18.49 -5.00 -7.82
CA ALA A 28 -17.34 -4.79 -8.69
C ALA A 28 -17.70 -3.71 -9.70
N ASN A 29 -17.89 -2.50 -9.19
CA ASN A 29 -17.74 -1.24 -9.89
C ASN A 29 -17.22 -0.33 -8.77
N GLU A 30 -15.99 0.16 -8.80
CA GLU A 30 -15.50 1.16 -9.74
C GLU A 30 -13.98 0.99 -9.99
N TYR A 31 -13.64 0.81 -11.27
CA TYR A 31 -12.36 1.06 -11.97
C TYR A 31 -11.05 1.04 -11.17
N SER A 32 -10.23 0.00 -11.39
CA SER A 32 -8.81 -0.01 -10.98
C SER A 32 -8.00 -1.12 -11.65
N ASN A 33 -8.16 -1.32 -12.97
CA ASN A 33 -7.26 -2.18 -13.74
C ASN A 33 -7.05 -1.63 -15.15
N PRO A 34 -5.83 -1.23 -15.56
CA PRO A 34 -5.58 -0.63 -16.87
C PRO A 34 -5.59 -1.65 -18.01
N TRP A 35 -5.73 -2.95 -17.70
CA TRP A 35 -5.69 -4.06 -18.64
C TRP A 35 -6.95 -4.92 -18.67
N LEU A 36 -7.92 -4.67 -17.78
CA LEU A 36 -9.19 -5.41 -17.73
C LEU A 36 -10.31 -4.57 -18.34
N SER A 37 -11.27 -5.23 -18.99
CA SER A 37 -12.49 -4.55 -19.43
C SER A 37 -13.37 -4.20 -18.22
N GLU A 38 -14.21 -3.17 -18.34
CA GLU A 38 -15.07 -2.73 -17.23
C GLU A 38 -15.90 -3.90 -16.65
N GLY A 39 -15.77 -4.16 -15.35
CA GLY A 39 -16.53 -5.18 -14.63
C GLY A 39 -15.90 -6.58 -14.60
N GLU A 40 -14.71 -6.78 -15.19
CA GLU A 40 -13.96 -8.02 -15.03
C GLU A 40 -13.33 -8.11 -13.63
N VAL A 41 -13.66 -9.18 -12.90
CA VAL A 41 -12.99 -9.53 -11.65
C VAL A 41 -11.76 -10.36 -12.01
N PRO A 42 -10.53 -9.95 -11.60
CA PRO A 42 -9.34 -10.74 -11.86
C PRO A 42 -9.49 -12.13 -11.21
N PRO A 43 -8.98 -13.20 -11.84
CA PRO A 43 -8.95 -14.53 -11.23
C PRO A 43 -8.18 -14.50 -9.90
N LEU A 44 -8.50 -15.42 -9.00
CA LEU A 44 -7.76 -15.56 -7.74
C LEU A 44 -6.28 -15.85 -8.02
N PRO A 45 -5.34 -15.40 -7.17
CA PRO A 45 -3.91 -15.64 -7.37
C PRO A 45 -3.54 -17.10 -7.69
N LEU A 46 -4.25 -18.08 -7.08
CA LEU A 46 -4.03 -19.50 -7.31
C LEU A 46 -4.49 -20.00 -8.69
N ASP A 47 -5.47 -19.33 -9.28
CA ASP A 47 -6.06 -19.67 -10.58
C ASP A 47 -5.31 -19.00 -11.74
N ARG A 48 -4.29 -18.19 -11.44
CA ARG A 48 -3.48 -17.48 -12.43
C ARG A 48 -2.35 -18.35 -12.98
N ASP A 49 -1.92 -18.02 -14.20
CA ASP A 49 -0.66 -18.54 -14.69
C ASP A 49 0.48 -17.99 -13.83
N ARG A 50 1.37 -18.89 -13.39
CA ARG A 50 2.49 -18.57 -12.50
C ARG A 50 3.44 -17.56 -13.13
N ILE A 51 3.45 -17.42 -14.46
CA ILE A 51 4.27 -16.42 -15.16
C ILE A 51 3.85 -14.97 -14.85
N HIS A 52 2.62 -14.75 -14.37
CA HIS A 52 2.12 -13.42 -14.01
C HIS A 52 2.40 -13.05 -12.55
N ILE A 53 2.96 -13.97 -11.77
CA ILE A 53 3.29 -13.73 -10.36
C ILE A 53 4.63 -13.01 -10.31
N ILE A 54 4.56 -11.69 -10.23
CA ILE A 54 5.73 -10.80 -10.28
C ILE A 54 6.28 -10.43 -8.90
N SER A 55 5.55 -10.72 -7.83
CA SER A 55 6.09 -10.66 -6.46
C SER A 55 5.37 -11.58 -5.48
N GLN A 56 6.10 -11.98 -4.45
CA GLN A 56 5.63 -12.72 -3.27
C GLN A 56 5.02 -14.10 -3.56
N GLY A 57 4.30 -14.66 -2.57
CA GLY A 57 3.82 -16.04 -2.59
C GLY A 57 2.61 -16.27 -3.50
N VAL A 58 2.56 -17.42 -4.16
CA VAL A 58 1.49 -17.80 -5.11
C VAL A 58 0.11 -17.87 -4.46
N ALA A 59 0.03 -18.38 -3.24
CA ALA A 59 -1.24 -18.68 -2.58
C ALA A 59 -1.79 -17.50 -1.76
N ASP A 60 -0.90 -16.63 -1.26
CA ASP A 60 -1.23 -15.58 -0.30
C ASP A 60 -0.16 -14.47 -0.32
N PRO A 61 -0.12 -13.61 -1.35
CA PRO A 61 0.80 -12.48 -1.39
C PRO A 61 0.34 -11.38 -0.42
N CYS A 62 1.26 -10.74 0.30
CA CYS A 62 0.97 -9.58 1.15
C CYS A 62 0.47 -8.38 0.34
N TYR A 63 0.90 -8.28 -0.92
CA TYR A 63 0.43 -7.32 -1.91
C TYR A 63 0.50 -7.94 -3.30
N ASP A 64 -0.48 -7.62 -4.14
CA ASP A 64 -0.62 -8.12 -5.50
C ASP A 64 -0.64 -6.94 -6.49
N TYR A 65 0.03 -7.06 -7.63
CA TYR A 65 0.13 -5.96 -8.59
C TYR A 65 -1.16 -5.74 -9.39
N ASP A 66 -2.06 -6.71 -9.38
CA ASP A 66 -3.36 -6.65 -10.03
C ASP A 66 -4.34 -5.69 -9.32
N VAL A 67 -3.92 -5.02 -8.24
CA VAL A 67 -4.67 -3.91 -7.63
C VAL A 67 -4.22 -2.53 -8.12
N ILE A 68 -3.30 -2.47 -9.10
CA ILE A 68 -2.88 -1.19 -9.70
C ILE A 68 -3.84 -0.83 -10.86
N PRO A 69 -4.34 0.43 -10.93
CA PRO A 69 -4.06 1.55 -10.04
C PRO A 69 -4.76 1.41 -8.68
N LEU A 70 -4.00 1.71 -7.62
CA LEU A 70 -4.53 1.74 -6.26
C LEU A 70 -5.50 2.91 -6.08
N THR A 71 -6.73 2.60 -5.70
CA THR A 71 -7.73 3.61 -5.34
C THR A 71 -7.76 3.86 -3.83
N TYR A 72 -7.69 5.14 -3.45
CA TYR A 72 -7.78 5.64 -2.09
C TYR A 72 -8.99 6.56 -1.99
N THR A 73 -10.08 6.09 -1.39
CA THR A 73 -11.37 6.84 -1.37
C THR A 73 -11.56 7.65 -0.09
N GLU A 74 -10.88 7.28 1.00
CA GLU A 74 -10.96 8.00 2.26
C GLU A 74 -9.59 8.12 2.93
N SER A 75 -8.93 9.25 2.70
CA SER A 75 -7.64 9.59 3.29
C SER A 75 -7.70 10.97 3.95
N ARG A 76 -7.20 11.08 5.18
CA ARG A 76 -7.09 12.35 5.92
C ARG A 76 -5.63 12.72 6.06
N TRP A 77 -5.27 13.91 5.59
CA TRP A 77 -3.90 14.40 5.57
C TRP A 77 -3.72 15.49 6.63
N MET A 78 -2.61 15.40 7.37
CA MET A 78 -2.08 16.48 8.19
C MET A 78 -0.61 16.62 7.88
N ALA A 79 -0.15 17.85 7.65
CA ALA A 79 1.26 18.15 7.50
C ALA A 79 1.65 19.32 8.38
N PHE A 80 2.89 19.30 8.87
CA PHE A 80 3.53 20.48 9.41
C PHE A 80 4.88 20.65 8.75
N VAL A 81 5.28 21.92 8.64
CA VAL A 81 6.43 22.33 7.86
C VAL A 81 7.39 23.07 8.79
N ILE A 82 8.65 22.66 8.79
CA ILE A 82 9.71 23.25 9.61
C ILE A 82 10.91 23.63 8.75
N ARG A 83 11.73 24.56 9.24
CA ARG A 83 13.08 24.77 8.71
C ARG A 83 14.07 23.82 9.38
N ALA A 84 15.06 23.36 8.62
CA ALA A 84 16.10 22.46 9.08
C ALA A 84 17.49 22.88 8.58
N ASP A 85 18.54 22.37 9.21
CA ASP A 85 19.91 22.59 8.75
C ASP A 85 20.13 21.91 7.39
N ARG A 86 20.58 22.70 6.40
CA ARG A 86 20.82 22.20 5.05
C ARG A 86 21.91 21.13 4.99
N ASN A 87 22.84 21.09 5.95
CA ASN A 87 23.87 20.05 6.02
C ASN A 87 23.28 18.70 6.41
N ASP A 88 22.36 18.68 7.38
CA ASP A 88 21.65 17.45 7.79
C ASP A 88 20.76 16.94 6.64
N MET A 89 20.08 17.84 5.94
CA MET A 89 19.28 17.50 4.76
C MET A 89 20.14 16.91 3.63
N LYS A 90 21.30 17.50 3.36
CA LYS A 90 22.25 16.99 2.37
C LYS A 90 22.84 15.63 2.74
N ALA A 91 23.01 15.35 4.04
CA ALA A 91 23.56 14.06 4.49
C ALA A 91 22.66 12.87 4.13
N VAL A 92 21.36 13.09 3.94
CA VAL A 92 20.39 12.06 3.55
C VAL A 92 19.95 12.15 2.08
N LEU A 93 20.43 13.16 1.34
CA LEU A 93 20.10 13.36 -0.06
C LEU A 93 21.15 12.65 -0.95
N PRO A 94 20.77 11.63 -1.74
CA PRO A 94 21.72 10.92 -2.58
C PRO A 94 22.13 11.73 -3.81
N GLU A 95 23.37 11.56 -4.25
CA GLU A 95 23.78 12.01 -5.58
C GLU A 95 22.96 11.30 -6.67
N PRO A 96 22.61 11.98 -7.79
CA PRO A 96 22.99 13.35 -8.17
C PRO A 96 21.90 14.40 -7.86
N LEU A 97 21.10 14.22 -6.81
CA LEU A 97 20.03 15.17 -6.47
C LEU A 97 20.60 16.44 -5.83
N GLU A 98 20.00 17.58 -6.16
CA GLU A 98 20.33 18.89 -5.58
C GLU A 98 19.22 19.38 -4.65
N LEU A 99 19.59 19.94 -3.48
CA LEU A 99 18.65 20.46 -2.50
C LEU A 99 18.12 21.85 -2.89
N GLU A 100 16.80 21.98 -3.05
CA GLU A 100 16.18 23.23 -3.50
C GLU A 100 15.89 24.22 -2.34
N ASP A 101 15.54 23.74 -1.14
CA ASP A 101 15.11 24.60 -0.02
C ASP A 101 15.63 24.10 1.35
N ASP A 102 15.48 24.90 2.40
CA ASP A 102 15.79 24.54 3.81
C ASP A 102 14.56 24.08 4.61
N VAL A 103 13.50 23.71 3.90
CA VAL A 103 12.19 23.38 4.43
C VAL A 103 11.93 21.88 4.33
N ILE A 104 11.46 21.29 5.43
CA ILE A 104 11.02 19.90 5.53
C ILE A 104 9.54 19.85 5.86
N GLU A 105 8.81 19.03 5.13
CA GLU A 105 7.43 18.65 5.44
C GLU A 105 7.41 17.30 6.17
N PHE A 106 6.82 17.29 7.36
CA PHE A 106 6.39 16.06 8.03
C PHE A 106 4.91 15.89 7.77
N TRP A 107 4.55 14.82 7.08
CA TRP A 107 3.18 14.54 6.71
C TRP A 107 2.72 13.23 7.35
N TYR A 108 1.43 13.20 7.66
CA TYR A 108 0.73 12.13 8.34
C TYR A 108 -0.58 11.88 7.62
N VAL A 109 -0.90 10.60 7.38
CA VAL A 109 -2.11 10.21 6.68
C VAL A 109 -2.84 9.12 7.42
N ILE A 110 -4.14 9.32 7.61
CA ILE A 110 -5.08 8.28 8.00
C ILE A 110 -5.76 7.77 6.74
N HIS A 111 -5.38 6.57 6.29
CA HIS A 111 -6.06 5.88 5.22
C HIS A 111 -7.15 4.96 5.80
N ARG A 112 -8.41 5.36 5.63
CA ARG A 112 -9.57 4.59 6.14
C ARG A 112 -10.10 3.59 5.12
N ASN A 113 -10.04 3.93 3.83
CA ASN A 113 -10.51 3.06 2.75
C ASN A 113 -9.55 3.08 1.55
N THR A 114 -8.86 1.95 1.34
CA THR A 114 -7.91 1.72 0.25
C THR A 114 -7.99 0.26 -0.21
N MET A 115 -7.49 -0.03 -1.41
CA MET A 115 -7.37 -1.40 -1.93
C MET A 115 -6.32 -2.26 -1.20
N ILE A 116 -5.55 -1.68 -0.28
CA ILE A 116 -4.51 -2.37 0.52
C ILE A 116 -4.80 -2.29 2.03
N GLY A 117 -6.07 -2.08 2.36
CA GLY A 117 -6.57 -2.02 3.73
C GLY A 117 -6.46 -0.63 4.38
N PRO A 118 -7.03 -0.46 5.58
CA PRO A 118 -6.86 0.75 6.36
C PRO A 118 -5.48 0.75 7.02
N TYR A 119 -4.81 1.89 6.99
CA TYR A 119 -3.51 2.06 7.63
C TYR A 119 -3.20 3.53 7.90
N MET A 120 -2.17 3.74 8.70
CA MET A 120 -1.63 5.07 8.97
C MET A 120 -0.27 5.19 8.33
N GLU A 121 0.05 6.36 7.79
CA GLU A 121 1.34 6.66 7.16
C GLU A 121 1.94 7.92 7.77
N MET A 122 3.24 7.91 7.98
CA MET A 122 4.05 9.11 8.19
C MET A 122 5.12 9.15 7.12
N GLY A 123 5.41 10.34 6.63
CA GLY A 123 6.65 10.54 5.91
C GLY A 123 7.25 11.92 6.09
N VAL A 124 8.47 11.99 5.58
CA VAL A 124 9.26 13.20 5.52
C VAL A 124 9.49 13.51 4.05
N THR A 125 9.29 14.76 3.65
CA THR A 125 9.53 15.22 2.28
C THR A 125 10.29 16.54 2.30
N PHE A 126 11.23 16.70 1.37
CA PHE A 126 11.79 18.01 1.06
C PHE A 126 12.05 18.16 -0.43
N ALA A 127 12.11 19.40 -0.90
CA ALA A 127 12.24 19.70 -2.33
C ALA A 127 13.67 19.42 -2.83
N ALA A 128 13.76 18.66 -3.92
CA ALA A 128 15.00 18.35 -4.61
C ALA A 128 14.83 18.49 -6.13
N SER A 129 15.96 18.64 -6.82
CA SER A 129 16.00 18.63 -8.28
C SER A 129 17.02 17.64 -8.83
N LEU A 130 16.79 17.22 -10.07
CA LEU A 130 17.65 16.34 -10.84
C LEU A 130 17.88 16.95 -12.20
N LYS A 131 19.14 17.22 -12.55
CA LYS A 131 19.52 17.57 -13.92
C LYS A 131 19.87 16.30 -14.69
N SER A 132 19.05 15.95 -15.67
CA SER A 132 19.26 14.78 -16.51
C SER A 132 20.28 15.04 -17.61
N GLN A 133 20.79 13.94 -18.19
CA GLN A 133 21.83 13.98 -19.22
C GLN A 133 21.38 14.68 -20.51
N ASP A 134 20.08 14.67 -20.80
CA ASP A 134 19.46 15.38 -21.93
C ASP A 134 19.26 16.88 -21.67
N GLY A 135 19.71 17.40 -20.51
CA GLY A 135 19.65 18.80 -20.15
C GLY A 135 18.35 19.23 -19.47
N GLN A 136 17.38 18.34 -19.30
CA GLN A 136 16.15 18.64 -18.55
C GLN A 136 16.43 18.73 -17.04
N THR A 137 15.62 19.52 -16.34
CA THR A 137 15.67 19.64 -14.87
C THR A 137 14.33 19.23 -14.30
N TYR A 138 14.32 18.13 -13.56
CA TYR A 138 13.16 17.64 -12.83
C TYR A 138 13.17 18.24 -11.42
N LYS A 139 12.04 18.78 -10.96
CA LYS A 139 11.86 19.25 -9.58
C LYS A 139 10.75 18.46 -8.92
N ALA A 140 11.01 17.88 -7.76
CA ALA A 140 10.05 17.03 -7.06
C ALA A 140 10.33 16.98 -5.54
N GLY A 141 9.44 16.35 -4.80
CA GLY A 141 9.71 15.96 -3.42
C GLY A 141 10.61 14.73 -3.36
N TYR A 142 11.70 14.81 -2.60
CA TYR A 142 12.48 13.65 -2.18
C TYR A 142 11.98 13.17 -0.82
N TYR A 143 11.79 11.85 -0.71
CA TYR A 143 11.30 11.20 0.49
C TYR A 143 12.42 10.38 1.11
N PRO A 144 13.11 10.86 2.17
CA PRO A 144 14.13 10.06 2.87
C PRO A 144 13.53 8.99 3.78
N TYR A 145 12.33 9.22 4.32
CA TYR A 145 11.74 8.37 5.35
C TYR A 145 10.23 8.25 5.17
N MET A 146 9.72 7.02 5.30
CA MET A 146 8.30 6.72 5.42
C MET A 146 8.07 5.57 6.41
N TYR A 147 6.99 5.66 7.17
CA TYR A 147 6.61 4.67 8.17
C TYR A 147 5.12 4.37 8.10
N LEU A 148 4.75 3.08 8.12
CA LEU A 148 3.37 2.65 7.96
C LEU A 148 2.98 1.64 9.03
N SER A 149 1.68 1.61 9.34
CA SER A 149 1.10 0.64 10.28
C SER A 149 0.66 -0.68 9.64
N ASN A 150 0.77 -0.85 8.31
CA ASN A 150 0.42 -2.09 7.61
C ASN A 150 1.55 -2.59 6.71
N ASP A 151 1.66 -3.90 6.58
CA ASP A 151 2.70 -4.53 5.77
C ASP A 151 2.41 -4.37 4.27
N SER A 152 1.15 -4.53 3.84
CA SER A 152 0.76 -4.39 2.43
C SER A 152 1.15 -3.03 1.86
N GLY A 153 0.93 -1.94 2.59
CA GLY A 153 1.37 -0.59 2.16
C GLY A 153 2.88 -0.41 2.14
N VAL A 154 3.61 -1.09 3.04
CA VAL A 154 5.07 -1.11 3.03
C VAL A 154 5.57 -1.80 1.76
N PHE A 155 5.11 -3.01 1.47
CA PHE A 155 5.55 -3.77 0.29
C PHE A 155 5.10 -3.15 -1.03
N ALA A 156 3.84 -2.70 -1.13
CA ALA A 156 3.28 -2.04 -2.30
C ALA A 156 4.01 -0.76 -2.71
N GLY A 157 4.63 -0.05 -1.76
CA GLY A 157 5.44 1.13 -2.06
C GLY A 157 6.91 0.82 -2.31
N ARG A 158 7.49 -0.12 -1.56
CA ARG A 158 8.93 -0.42 -1.61
C ARG A 158 9.33 -1.17 -2.87
N GLU A 159 8.62 -2.24 -3.20
CA GLU A 159 9.05 -3.18 -4.24
C GLU A 159 8.90 -2.58 -5.66
N PRO A 160 7.75 -2.02 -6.06
CA PRO A 160 7.59 -1.45 -7.40
C PRO A 160 8.22 -0.07 -7.59
N PHE A 161 8.18 0.78 -6.55
CA PHE A 161 8.46 2.22 -6.69
C PHE A 161 9.67 2.70 -5.90
N GLY A 162 10.23 1.87 -5.01
CA GLY A 162 11.41 2.22 -4.22
C GLY A 162 11.15 3.21 -3.09
N PHE A 163 9.90 3.42 -2.65
CA PHE A 163 9.63 4.27 -1.49
C PHE A 163 10.29 3.70 -0.23
N PRO A 164 10.94 4.51 0.64
CA PRO A 164 11.72 4.02 1.77
C PRO A 164 10.85 3.65 2.98
N LYS A 165 9.78 2.88 2.75
CA LYS A 165 8.78 2.54 3.77
C LYS A 165 9.35 1.55 4.78
N LYS A 166 8.97 1.70 6.05
CA LYS A 166 9.27 0.76 7.14
C LYS A 166 8.01 0.54 7.97
N ALA A 167 7.89 -0.61 8.61
CA ALA A 167 6.83 -0.86 9.57
C ALA A 167 7.04 -0.02 10.85
N ALA A 168 5.97 0.55 11.38
CA ALA A 168 5.94 1.22 12.67
C ALA A 168 4.58 1.03 13.33
N TYR A 169 4.52 1.10 14.66
CA TYR A 169 3.26 1.27 15.34
C TYR A 169 2.86 2.74 15.23
N ILE A 170 1.69 3.00 14.65
CA ILE A 170 1.16 4.35 14.51
C ILE A 170 -0.26 4.38 15.08
N ALA A 171 -0.52 5.38 15.90
CA ALA A 171 -1.86 5.71 16.36
C ALA A 171 -2.15 7.17 16.01
N ALA A 172 -3.22 7.41 15.26
CA ALA A 172 -3.67 8.74 14.90
C ALA A 172 -5.14 8.90 15.29
N TYR A 173 -5.47 10.02 15.91
CA TYR A 173 -6.83 10.31 16.36
C TYR A 173 -7.24 11.71 15.91
N GLU A 174 -8.54 11.83 15.67
CA GLU A 174 -9.21 13.11 15.46
C GLU A 174 -10.04 13.36 16.72
N HIS A 175 -9.79 14.48 17.40
CA HIS A 175 -10.50 14.89 18.60
C HIS A 175 -11.35 16.16 18.35
N GLY A 176 -12.46 16.24 19.08
CA GLY A 176 -13.42 17.36 19.00
C GLY A 176 -14.58 17.08 18.05
N LEU A 177 -15.66 17.87 18.20
CA LEU A 177 -16.90 17.70 17.43
C LEU A 177 -16.79 18.05 15.93
N ASN A 178 -15.69 18.71 15.52
CA ASN A 178 -15.44 19.21 14.17
C ASN A 178 -14.03 18.90 13.63
N ASN A 179 -13.35 17.83 14.08
CA ASN A 179 -11.96 17.50 13.70
C ASN A 179 -10.94 18.61 14.06
N ASN A 180 -11.16 19.32 15.16
CA ASN A 180 -10.35 20.48 15.55
C ASN A 180 -8.92 20.12 15.97
N TYR A 181 -8.70 18.86 16.36
CA TYR A 181 -7.42 18.38 16.85
C TYR A 181 -7.08 17.07 16.17
N PHE A 182 -5.91 17.04 15.56
CA PHE A 182 -5.32 15.83 15.00
C PHE A 182 -4.07 15.52 15.81
N ASN A 183 -4.02 14.34 16.42
CA ASN A 183 -2.86 13.86 17.14
C ASN A 183 -2.37 12.57 16.51
N MET A 184 -1.05 12.48 16.37
CA MET A 184 -0.40 11.27 15.92
C MET A 184 0.75 10.91 16.84
N LEU A 185 0.85 9.62 17.15
CA LEU A 185 1.95 8.99 17.83
C LEU A 185 2.50 7.90 16.90
N MET A 186 3.83 7.82 16.85
CA MET A 186 4.53 6.74 16.16
C MET A 186 5.59 6.14 17.10
N GLU A 187 5.59 4.82 17.20
CA GLU A 187 6.65 4.03 17.82
C GLU A 187 7.31 3.18 16.72
N ARG A 188 8.61 3.38 16.52
CA ARG A 188 9.40 2.51 15.65
C ARG A 188 9.94 1.33 16.46
N ARG A 189 9.47 0.13 16.14
CA ARG A 189 9.97 -1.11 16.77
C ARG A 189 11.20 -1.62 16.01
N GLY A 190 12.38 -1.08 16.33
CA GLY A 190 13.66 -1.48 15.74
C GLY A 190 14.49 -0.33 15.13
N TYR A 191 15.72 -0.65 14.72
CA TYR A 191 16.71 0.30 14.15
C TYR A 191 16.49 0.66 12.70
#